data_AF-A0A942Y7Q2-F1
#
_entry.id   AF-A0A942Y7Q2-F1
#
_cell.length_a   1.000
_cell.length_b   1.000
_cell.length_c   1.000
_cell.angle_alpha   90.00
_cell.angle_beta   90.00
_cell.angle_gamma   90.00
#
_symmetry.space_group_name_H-M   'P 1'
#
loop_
_entity.id
_entity.type
_entity.pdbx_description
1 polymer ?
#
loop_
_entity_poly.entity_id
_entity_poly.type
_entity_poly.pdbx_seq_one_letter_code
_entity_poly.pdbx_strand_id
1 'polypeptide(L)'
;MKRISGAAAALAVAAALALCGPAAYAAPADPGDAQAQPAEAQPADGGPGAQPAQADASQPEAPQADGAQAEPAQSEAAAPVSLSYSAHVSNIGWMGAVAGGEVAGTTGRGLPLEALRLVLSDASTGEPLGADAISVEAHVSNVGWQPAVGNGGTAGTTGQSRAVEALRVRLSGELSARY
;
A
#
# COMPACT_ATOMS: atom_id res chain seq x y z
N MET A 1 -31.83 62.10 11.11
CA MET A 1 -30.85 61.13 10.55
C MET A 1 -29.71 60.99 11.55
N LYS A 2 -29.25 59.78 11.87
CA LYS A 2 -28.18 59.56 12.87
C LYS A 2 -27.24 58.46 12.38
N ARG A 3 -25.95 58.79 12.17
CA ARG A 3 -24.93 57.83 11.74
C ARG A 3 -24.45 57.04 12.94
N ILE A 4 -24.34 55.72 12.79
CA ILE A 4 -23.69 54.83 13.75
C ILE A 4 -22.57 54.09 13.05
N SER A 5 -21.34 54.52 13.32
CA SER A 5 -20.14 53.69 13.09
C SER A 5 -20.05 52.65 14.20
N GLY A 6 -19.59 51.45 13.88
CA GLY A 6 -19.33 50.39 14.85
C GLY A 6 -18.38 49.36 14.28
N ALA A 7 -17.08 49.55 14.50
CA ALA A 7 -16.10 48.50 14.29
C ALA A 7 -16.19 47.51 15.47
N ALA A 8 -16.33 46.21 15.18
CA ALA A 8 -16.29 45.16 16.19
C ALA A 8 -15.01 44.35 16.02
N ALA A 9 -14.17 44.33 17.06
CA ALA A 9 -12.95 43.53 17.07
C ALA A 9 -13.28 42.04 17.18
N ALA A 10 -12.75 41.22 16.26
CA ALA A 10 -12.76 39.77 16.40
C ALA A 10 -11.61 39.37 17.34
N LEU A 11 -11.97 38.85 18.51
CA LEU A 11 -11.05 38.43 19.56
C LEU A 11 -10.25 37.19 19.13
N ALA A 12 -8.94 37.21 19.29
CA ALA A 12 -8.13 36.01 19.13
C ALA A 12 -8.34 35.06 20.32
N VAL A 13 -8.67 33.80 20.05
CA VAL A 13 -8.57 32.71 21.03
C VAL A 13 -7.48 31.76 20.56
N ALA A 14 -6.37 31.73 21.29
CA ALA A 14 -5.33 30.75 21.07
C ALA A 14 -5.78 29.39 21.63
N ALA A 15 -5.74 28.35 20.81
CA ALA A 15 -5.72 26.97 21.26
C ALA A 15 -4.30 26.43 21.04
N ALA A 16 -3.65 26.02 22.13
CA ALA A 16 -2.27 25.55 22.11
C ALA A 16 -2.18 24.02 22.04
N LEU A 17 -1.08 23.54 21.45
CA LEU A 17 -0.47 22.23 21.67
C LEU A 17 -1.27 20.97 21.26
N ALA A 18 -0.99 20.52 20.03
CA ALA A 18 -0.59 19.13 19.83
C ALA A 18 0.71 19.14 19.00
N LEU A 19 1.84 18.83 19.67
CA LEU A 19 3.16 18.81 19.03
C LEU A 19 3.39 17.43 18.41
N CYS A 20 2.88 17.21 17.21
CA CYS A 20 3.24 16.07 16.37
C CYS A 20 3.27 16.53 14.91
N GLY A 21 4.47 16.85 14.40
CA GLY A 21 4.61 17.23 13.01
C GLY A 21 4.35 16.01 12.13
N PRO A 22 3.53 16.11 11.06
CA PRO A 22 3.58 15.09 10.02
C PRO A 22 4.98 15.14 9.42
N ALA A 23 5.65 13.99 9.33
CA ALA A 23 6.80 13.86 8.46
C ALA A 23 6.32 14.22 7.05
N ALA A 24 6.69 15.41 6.57
CA ALA A 24 6.41 15.84 5.22
C ALA A 24 7.28 15.01 4.29
N TYR A 25 6.84 13.80 3.98
CA TYR A 25 7.45 12.97 2.96
C TYR A 25 7.25 13.69 1.62
N ALA A 26 8.27 14.44 1.23
CA ALA A 26 8.26 15.23 0.02
C ALA A 26 7.97 14.29 -1.15
N ALA A 27 6.89 14.57 -1.89
CA ALA A 27 6.60 13.82 -3.09
C ALA A 27 7.81 13.93 -4.04
N PRO A 28 8.40 12.81 -4.50
CA PRO A 28 9.43 12.88 -5.52
C PRO A 28 8.83 13.53 -6.77
N ALA A 29 9.60 14.43 -7.38
CA ALA A 29 9.18 15.13 -8.58
C ALA A 29 8.92 14.14 -9.73
N ASP A 30 7.91 14.47 -10.54
CA ASP A 30 7.46 13.75 -11.72
C ASP A 30 8.62 13.43 -12.70
N PRO A 31 8.91 12.15 -12.99
CA PRO A 31 9.70 11.74 -14.13
C PRO A 31 8.76 11.20 -15.21
N GLY A 32 8.47 12.03 -16.21
CA GLY A 32 7.73 11.61 -17.40
C GLY A 32 8.44 10.49 -18.19
N ASP A 33 7.63 9.75 -18.95
CA ASP A 33 8.04 8.90 -20.08
C ASP A 33 9.17 7.87 -19.85
N ALA A 34 8.80 6.71 -19.28
CA ALA A 34 9.60 5.48 -19.40
C ALA A 34 8.71 4.29 -19.79
N GLN A 35 8.92 3.75 -20.99
CA GLN A 35 8.12 2.64 -21.53
C GLN A 35 8.49 1.30 -20.88
N ALA A 36 7.49 0.45 -20.63
CA ALA A 36 7.71 -0.93 -20.21
C ALA A 36 8.37 -1.76 -21.34
N GLN A 37 9.31 -2.63 -20.97
CA GLN A 37 9.89 -3.65 -21.85
C GLN A 37 9.48 -5.06 -21.36
N PRO A 38 9.18 -6.00 -22.27
CA PRO A 38 8.63 -7.30 -21.91
C PRO A 38 9.68 -8.31 -21.42
N ALA A 39 9.22 -9.31 -20.68
CA ALA A 39 10.04 -10.42 -20.19
C ALA A 39 10.41 -11.42 -21.31
N GLU A 40 11.64 -11.93 -21.26
CA GLU A 40 12.11 -13.06 -22.05
C GLU A 40 12.29 -14.30 -21.16
N ALA A 41 12.11 -15.50 -21.72
CA ALA A 41 12.05 -16.76 -20.98
C ALA A 41 12.89 -17.86 -21.67
N GLN A 42 12.91 -19.05 -21.05
CA GLN A 42 13.39 -20.36 -21.57
C GLN A 42 14.92 -20.63 -21.46
N PRO A 43 15.37 -21.92 -21.51
CA PRO A 43 14.72 -23.20 -21.17
C PRO A 43 15.58 -24.09 -20.24
N ALA A 44 15.17 -25.35 -20.03
CA ALA A 44 15.84 -26.36 -19.20
C ALA A 44 16.64 -27.41 -20.01
N ASP A 45 17.70 -27.93 -19.37
CA ASP A 45 18.32 -29.27 -19.53
C ASP A 45 19.24 -29.49 -18.29
N GLY A 46 19.66 -30.68 -17.83
CA GLY A 46 19.42 -32.06 -18.27
C GLY A 46 19.88 -33.10 -17.22
N GLY A 47 19.68 -34.39 -17.50
CA GLY A 47 20.34 -35.52 -16.81
C GLY A 47 21.27 -36.28 -17.78
N PRO A 48 22.06 -37.31 -17.37
CA PRO A 48 21.62 -38.37 -16.44
C PRO A 48 22.67 -39.06 -15.52
N GLY A 49 22.17 -39.84 -14.55
CA GLY A 49 22.59 -41.23 -14.28
C GLY A 49 23.94 -41.56 -13.59
N ALA A 50 23.88 -42.22 -12.41
CA ALA A 50 24.44 -43.57 -12.14
C ALA A 50 24.45 -43.92 -10.63
N GLN A 51 23.93 -45.10 -10.28
CA GLN A 51 24.21 -45.84 -9.03
C GLN A 51 24.93 -47.15 -9.43
N PRO A 52 25.77 -47.77 -8.57
CA PRO A 52 25.21 -48.71 -7.58
C PRO A 52 25.93 -48.77 -6.21
N ALA A 53 25.23 -49.44 -5.29
CA ALA A 53 25.52 -49.69 -3.87
C ALA A 53 26.79 -50.49 -3.53
N GLN A 54 27.27 -50.35 -2.28
CA GLN A 54 27.39 -51.40 -1.23
C GLN A 54 27.16 -50.69 0.13
N ALA A 55 26.26 -51.09 1.05
CA ALA A 55 26.05 -52.37 1.73
C ALA A 55 27.10 -52.67 2.82
N ASP A 56 26.85 -52.22 4.05
CA ASP A 56 27.17 -52.96 5.27
C ASP A 56 26.07 -52.73 6.32
N ALA A 57 25.83 -53.70 7.20
CA ALA A 57 24.62 -53.79 8.01
C ALA A 57 24.91 -53.82 9.52
N SER A 58 24.19 -53.00 10.29
CA SER A 58 24.00 -53.20 11.72
C SER A 58 22.68 -52.60 12.19
N GLN A 59 21.85 -53.46 12.79
CA GLN A 59 20.60 -53.21 13.49
C GLN A 59 20.44 -54.32 14.55
N PRO A 60 19.56 -54.20 15.57
CA PRO A 60 18.76 -53.04 15.97
C PRO A 60 18.95 -52.65 17.45
N GLU A 61 18.50 -51.45 17.85
CA GLU A 61 18.00 -51.26 19.22
C GLU A 61 16.88 -50.21 19.27
N ALA A 62 15.82 -50.52 20.00
CA ALA A 62 14.64 -49.70 20.24
C ALA A 62 13.85 -50.31 21.43
N PRO A 63 12.90 -49.60 22.06
CA PRO A 63 12.65 -48.16 22.02
C PRO A 63 12.73 -47.51 23.42
N GLN A 64 13.06 -46.22 23.51
CA GLN A 64 12.80 -45.43 24.71
C GLN A 64 12.05 -44.16 24.35
N ALA A 65 10.76 -44.14 24.71
CA ALA A 65 9.96 -42.93 24.72
C ALA A 65 10.23 -42.18 26.02
N ASP A 66 10.69 -40.94 25.91
CA ASP A 66 10.54 -39.93 26.95
C ASP A 66 10.48 -38.54 26.30
N GLY A 67 9.73 -37.62 26.89
CA GLY A 67 9.84 -36.19 26.60
C GLY A 67 9.54 -35.74 25.16
N ALA A 68 8.30 -35.91 24.70
CA ALA A 68 7.78 -35.08 23.59
C ALA A 68 7.59 -33.62 24.06
N GLN A 69 8.69 -32.89 24.25
CA GLN A 69 8.66 -31.44 24.16
C GLN A 69 8.53 -31.08 22.68
N ALA A 70 7.28 -30.96 22.23
CA ALA A 70 6.98 -30.07 21.13
C ALA A 70 7.49 -28.69 21.56
N GLU A 71 8.62 -28.27 20.98
CA GLU A 71 9.04 -26.88 21.03
C GLU A 71 7.82 -26.05 20.61
N PRO A 72 7.38 -25.06 21.40
CA PRO A 72 6.26 -24.24 21.00
C PRO A 72 6.70 -23.53 19.72
N ALA A 73 6.17 -23.98 18.58
CA ALA A 73 6.29 -23.27 17.33
C ALA A 73 5.75 -21.87 17.60
N GLN A 74 6.67 -20.93 17.81
CA GLN A 74 6.33 -19.54 18.03
C GLN A 74 5.71 -19.12 16.71
N SER A 75 4.37 -19.07 16.67
CA SER A 75 3.64 -18.59 15.50
C SER A 75 4.20 -17.21 15.23
N GLU A 76 5.04 -17.12 14.19
CA GLU A 76 5.82 -15.92 13.90
C GLU A 76 4.80 -14.86 13.53
N ALA A 77 4.47 -14.02 14.52
CA ALA A 77 3.31 -13.16 14.47
C ALA A 77 3.66 -12.00 13.55
N ALA A 78 3.50 -12.24 12.24
CA ALA A 78 3.84 -11.30 11.18
C ALA A 78 3.34 -9.91 11.56
N ALA A 79 4.18 -8.90 11.37
CA ALA A 79 3.91 -7.58 11.92
C ALA A 79 2.53 -7.05 11.45
N PRO A 80 1.80 -6.31 12.29
CA PRO A 80 0.58 -5.66 11.85
C PRO A 80 0.89 -4.63 10.76
N VAL A 81 0.02 -4.53 9.75
CA VAL A 81 0.14 -3.52 8.68
C VAL A 81 -0.90 -2.43 8.84
N SER A 82 -0.60 -1.26 8.31
CA SER A 82 -1.46 -0.08 8.29
C SER A 82 -1.65 0.40 6.86
N LEU A 83 -2.85 0.85 6.52
CA LEU A 83 -3.20 1.43 5.22
C LEU A 83 -3.50 2.92 5.40
N SER A 84 -2.77 3.74 4.65
CA SER A 84 -3.10 5.15 4.41
C SER A 84 -3.37 5.40 2.94
N TYR A 85 -4.11 6.45 2.63
CA TYR A 85 -4.49 6.78 1.26
C TYR A 85 -4.74 8.27 1.06
N SER A 86 -4.47 8.75 -0.14
CA SER A 86 -4.79 10.10 -0.58
C SER A 86 -5.55 10.08 -1.91
N ALA A 87 -6.29 11.16 -2.18
CA ALA A 87 -7.05 11.35 -3.41
C ALA A 87 -6.55 12.58 -4.16
N HIS A 88 -6.45 12.47 -5.48
CA HIS A 88 -6.34 13.61 -6.39
C HIS A 88 -7.75 14.01 -6.81
N VAL A 89 -8.18 15.22 -6.43
CA VAL A 89 -9.50 15.75 -6.79
C VAL A 89 -9.33 16.85 -7.83
N SER A 90 -10.14 16.79 -8.89
CA SER A 90 -10.08 17.76 -9.99
C SER A 90 -10.21 19.19 -9.48
N ASN A 91 -9.38 20.08 -10.04
CA ASN A 91 -9.25 21.49 -9.64
C ASN A 91 -8.78 21.75 -8.19
N ILE A 92 -8.37 20.71 -7.45
CA ILE A 92 -7.78 20.81 -6.11
C ILE A 92 -6.37 20.22 -6.09
N GLY A 93 -6.15 19.11 -6.78
CA GLY A 93 -4.89 18.35 -6.76
C GLY A 93 -4.90 17.26 -5.70
N TRP A 94 -3.70 16.79 -5.32
CA TRP A 94 -3.52 15.83 -4.23
C TRP A 94 -3.93 16.44 -2.89
N MET A 95 -4.88 15.78 -2.23
CA MET A 95 -5.26 16.07 -0.85
C MET A 95 -4.35 15.32 0.13
N GLY A 96 -4.34 15.73 1.40
CA GLY A 96 -3.55 15.06 2.44
C GLY A 96 -3.91 13.57 2.56
N ALA A 97 -2.91 12.76 2.91
CA ALA A 97 -3.14 11.35 3.20
C ALA A 97 -3.92 11.21 4.52
N VAL A 98 -4.90 10.31 4.51
CA VAL A 98 -5.70 9.90 5.68
C VAL A 98 -5.54 8.40 5.89
N ALA A 99 -6.04 7.87 7.01
CA ALA A 99 -5.96 6.45 7.32
C ALA A 99 -7.28 5.91 7.89
N GLY A 100 -7.41 4.58 7.98
CA GLY A 100 -8.61 3.95 8.51
C GLY A 100 -9.85 4.23 7.64
N GLY A 101 -10.94 4.70 8.26
CA GLY A 101 -12.22 4.96 7.59
C GLY A 101 -12.50 6.44 7.26
N GLU A 102 -11.48 7.29 7.23
CA GLU A 102 -11.64 8.73 6.95
C GLU A 102 -11.87 9.04 5.45
N VAL A 103 -12.44 10.20 5.15
CA VAL A 103 -12.77 10.56 3.75
C VAL A 103 -11.58 11.25 3.07
N ALA A 104 -10.90 10.51 2.20
CA ALA A 104 -9.97 11.09 1.22
C ALA A 104 -10.74 11.69 0.04
N GLY A 105 -10.87 13.02 -0.01
CA GLY A 105 -11.50 13.73 -1.12
C GLY A 105 -12.43 14.85 -0.65
N THR A 106 -13.46 15.16 -1.44
CA THR A 106 -14.47 16.16 -1.07
C THR A 106 -15.89 15.60 -1.19
N THR A 107 -16.73 15.88 -0.19
CA THR A 107 -18.14 15.49 -0.20
C THR A 107 -19.01 16.65 -0.70
N GLY A 108 -20.00 16.36 -1.56
CA GLY A 108 -21.02 17.33 -1.98
C GLY A 108 -20.55 18.45 -2.93
N ARG A 109 -19.30 18.45 -3.40
CA ARG A 109 -18.76 19.51 -4.28
C ARG A 109 -18.91 19.26 -5.78
N GLY A 110 -19.34 18.05 -6.19
CA GLY A 110 -19.46 17.68 -7.61
C GLY A 110 -18.13 17.61 -8.38
N LEU A 111 -17.00 17.56 -7.68
CA LEU A 111 -15.67 17.44 -8.28
C LEU A 111 -15.32 15.95 -8.43
N PRO A 112 -14.88 15.49 -9.61
CA PRO A 112 -14.44 14.11 -9.78
C PRO A 112 -13.13 13.86 -9.03
N LEU A 113 -13.04 12.66 -8.45
CA LEU A 113 -11.78 12.06 -8.01
C LEU A 113 -11.09 11.51 -9.26
N GLU A 114 -9.87 11.95 -9.55
CA GLU A 114 -9.15 11.60 -10.79
C GLU A 114 -8.12 10.48 -10.58
N ALA A 115 -7.55 10.37 -9.38
CA ALA A 115 -6.60 9.34 -8.99
C ALA A 115 -6.61 9.10 -7.47
N LEU A 116 -6.13 7.92 -7.04
CA LEU A 116 -5.79 7.63 -5.65
C LEU A 116 -4.34 7.18 -5.53
N ARG A 117 -3.80 7.31 -4.32
CA ARG A 117 -2.54 6.71 -3.88
C ARG A 117 -2.83 5.92 -2.62
N LEU A 118 -2.49 4.63 -2.59
CA LEU A 118 -2.59 3.78 -1.40
C LEU A 118 -1.18 3.44 -0.92
N VAL A 119 -0.94 3.53 0.39
CA VAL A 119 0.34 3.19 1.01
C VAL A 119 0.07 2.21 2.16
N LEU A 120 0.58 0.99 2.01
CA LEU A 120 0.77 0.04 3.10
C LEU A 120 2.11 0.32 3.79
N SER A 121 2.08 0.42 5.11
CA SER A 121 3.24 0.51 5.99
C SER A 121 3.18 -0.56 7.07
N ASP A 122 4.35 -0.98 7.55
CA ASP A 122 4.44 -1.69 8.83
C ASP A 122 3.86 -0.79 9.95
N ALA A 123 2.90 -1.30 10.72
CA ALA A 123 2.16 -0.50 11.69
C ALA A 123 2.94 -0.25 12.99
N SER A 124 4.11 -0.86 13.17
CA SER A 124 4.96 -0.70 14.36
C SER A 124 6.01 0.40 14.15
N THR A 125 6.54 0.50 12.93
CA THR A 125 7.61 1.42 12.53
C THR A 125 7.11 2.60 11.69
N GLY A 126 5.98 2.44 10.98
CA GLY A 126 5.46 3.42 10.02
C GLY A 126 6.11 3.32 8.63
N GLU A 127 7.16 2.51 8.47
CA GLU A 127 7.91 2.40 7.22
C GLU A 127 7.06 1.74 6.11
N PRO A 128 7.08 2.29 4.87
CA PRO A 128 6.31 1.75 3.77
C PRO A 128 6.83 0.37 3.37
N LEU A 129 5.91 -0.56 3.10
CA LEU A 129 6.23 -1.89 2.60
C LEU A 129 6.74 -1.82 1.14
N GLY A 130 7.29 -2.94 0.65
CA GLY A 130 7.78 -3.07 -0.73
C GLY A 130 6.74 -2.66 -1.79
N ALA A 131 7.22 -2.21 -2.94
CA ALA A 131 6.37 -1.74 -4.05
C ALA A 131 5.39 -2.82 -4.55
N ASP A 132 5.72 -4.09 -4.37
CA ASP A 132 4.92 -5.26 -4.73
C ASP A 132 3.86 -5.65 -3.67
N ALA A 133 3.93 -5.14 -2.43
CA ALA A 133 3.07 -5.57 -1.32
C ALA A 133 1.56 -5.38 -1.57
N ILE A 134 1.21 -4.37 -2.38
CA ILE A 134 -0.14 -4.07 -2.84
C ILE A 134 -0.08 -3.68 -4.33
N SER A 135 -1.06 -4.12 -5.10
CA SER A 135 -1.29 -3.65 -6.48
C SER A 135 -2.68 -3.04 -6.60
N VAL A 136 -2.75 -1.89 -7.29
CA VAL A 136 -3.98 -1.10 -7.48
C VAL A 136 -4.18 -0.80 -8.96
N GLU A 137 -5.34 -1.15 -9.50
CA GLU A 137 -5.80 -0.74 -10.83
C GLU A 137 -6.97 0.24 -10.67
N ALA A 138 -7.01 1.29 -11.49
CA ALA A 138 -8.15 2.21 -11.59
C ALA A 138 -8.86 2.05 -12.93
N HIS A 139 -10.18 1.99 -12.92
CA HIS A 139 -11.01 2.21 -14.10
C HIS A 139 -11.28 3.71 -14.22
N VAL A 140 -10.76 4.35 -15.26
CA VAL A 140 -10.92 5.79 -15.49
C VAL A 140 -11.92 6.05 -16.62
N SER A 141 -12.79 7.02 -16.41
CA SER A 141 -13.85 7.40 -17.34
C SER A 141 -13.29 7.71 -18.73
N ASN A 142 -13.89 7.11 -19.75
CA ASN A 142 -13.47 7.18 -21.16
C ASN A 142 -12.01 6.71 -21.41
N VAL A 143 -11.42 5.93 -20.51
CA VAL A 143 -10.12 5.24 -20.68
C VAL A 143 -10.27 3.73 -20.52
N GLY A 144 -11.00 3.29 -19.49
CA GLY A 144 -11.05 1.89 -19.06
C GLY A 144 -10.10 1.59 -17.91
N TRP A 145 -9.81 0.31 -17.69
CA TRP A 145 -8.83 -0.15 -16.72
C TRP A 145 -7.40 0.25 -17.12
N GLN A 146 -6.71 0.93 -16.22
CA GLN A 146 -5.31 1.30 -16.37
C GLN A 146 -4.36 0.21 -15.82
N PRO A 147 -3.07 0.21 -16.19
CA PRO A 147 -2.07 -0.70 -15.62
C PRO A 147 -2.07 -0.67 -14.09
N ALA A 148 -1.80 -1.83 -13.48
CA ALA A 148 -1.67 -1.92 -12.03
C ALA A 148 -0.43 -1.16 -11.56
N VAL A 149 -0.59 -0.36 -10.51
CA VAL A 149 0.50 0.33 -9.82
C VAL A 149 0.75 -0.27 -8.45
N GLY A 150 2.01 -0.23 -8.01
CA GLY A 150 2.45 -0.78 -6.73
C GLY A 150 2.11 0.06 -5.50
N ASN A 151 2.70 -0.29 -4.36
CA ASN A 151 2.62 0.46 -3.11
C ASN A 151 3.08 1.91 -3.31
N GLY A 152 2.25 2.87 -2.92
CA GLY A 152 2.50 4.29 -3.19
C GLY A 152 2.46 4.68 -4.67
N GLY A 153 1.86 3.88 -5.55
CA GLY A 153 1.61 4.24 -6.94
C GLY A 153 0.40 5.17 -7.13
N THR A 154 0.38 5.91 -8.24
CA THR A 154 -0.78 6.73 -8.65
C THR A 154 -1.74 5.89 -9.48
N ALA A 155 -2.86 5.48 -8.90
CA ALA A 155 -3.91 4.74 -9.60
C ALA A 155 -4.95 5.71 -10.17
N GLY A 156 -4.90 5.95 -11.48
CA GLY A 156 -5.78 6.86 -12.21
C GLY A 156 -5.01 7.93 -12.98
N THR A 157 -5.63 9.09 -13.21
CA THR A 157 -5.02 10.22 -13.94
C THR A 157 -4.96 11.47 -13.08
N THR A 158 -4.04 12.38 -13.36
CA THR A 158 -4.00 13.71 -12.73
C THR A 158 -4.24 14.79 -13.78
N GLY A 159 -5.10 15.76 -13.48
CA GLY A 159 -5.33 16.94 -14.33
C GLY A 159 -6.03 16.69 -15.66
N GLN A 160 -6.60 15.50 -15.89
CA GLN A 160 -7.31 15.16 -17.14
C GLN A 160 -8.82 15.41 -17.06
N SER A 161 -9.34 15.82 -15.90
CA SER A 161 -10.78 15.97 -15.59
C SER A 161 -11.59 14.69 -15.80
N ARG A 162 -10.94 13.52 -15.67
CA ARG A 162 -11.57 12.20 -15.82
C ARG A 162 -11.73 11.54 -14.46
N ALA A 163 -12.93 11.05 -14.17
CA ALA A 163 -13.21 10.39 -12.89
C ALA A 163 -12.64 8.95 -12.86
N VAL A 164 -12.17 8.51 -11.69
CA VAL A 164 -12.09 7.09 -11.33
C VAL A 164 -13.51 6.59 -11.05
N GLU A 165 -13.90 5.53 -11.75
CA GLU A 165 -15.25 4.94 -11.68
C GLU A 165 -15.25 3.61 -10.92
N ALA A 166 -14.11 2.90 -10.90
CA ALA A 166 -13.92 1.68 -10.12
C ALA A 166 -12.43 1.49 -9.75
N LEU A 167 -12.19 0.67 -8.74
CA LEU A 167 -10.86 0.25 -8.30
C LEU A 167 -10.79 -1.27 -8.22
N ARG A 168 -9.61 -1.82 -8.48
CA ARG A 168 -9.25 -3.19 -8.11
C ARG A 168 -8.00 -3.12 -7.25
N VAL A 169 -8.07 -3.71 -6.06
CA VAL A 169 -6.95 -3.79 -5.11
C VAL A 169 -6.64 -5.25 -4.87
N ARG A 170 -5.35 -5.60 -4.86
CA ARG A 170 -4.87 -6.95 -4.51
C ARG A 170 -3.65 -6.82 -3.61
N LEU A 171 -3.61 -7.61 -2.55
CA LEU A 171 -2.41 -7.80 -1.73
C LEU A 171 -1.55 -8.90 -2.35
N SER A 172 -0.25 -8.90 -2.04
CA SER A 172 0.71 -9.87 -2.56
C SER A 172 1.33 -10.73 -1.44
N GLY A 173 1.80 -11.93 -1.82
CA GLY A 173 2.51 -12.83 -0.91
C GLY A 173 1.73 -13.15 0.37
N GLU A 174 2.46 -13.17 1.50
CA GLU A 174 1.94 -13.43 2.86
C GLU A 174 0.70 -12.58 3.20
N LEU A 175 0.66 -11.31 2.76
CA LEU A 175 -0.43 -10.38 3.06
C LEU A 175 -1.76 -10.86 2.49
N SER A 176 -1.74 -11.49 1.31
CA SER A 176 -2.94 -12.01 0.64
C SER A 176 -3.52 -13.28 1.28
N ALA A 177 -2.72 -13.99 2.09
CA ALA A 177 -3.18 -15.15 2.85
C ALA A 177 -3.79 -14.76 4.21
N ARG A 178 -3.63 -13.50 4.63
CA ARG A 178 -3.93 -13.02 5.98
C ARG A 178 -5.13 -12.07 6.06
N TYR A 179 -5.47 -11.39 4.97
CA TYR A 179 -6.49 -10.33 4.88
C TYR A 179 -7.41 -10.53 3.67
#